data_AF-A0A8J8FU83-F1
#
_entry.id   AF-A0A8J8FU83-F1
#
_cell.length_a   1.000
_cell.length_b   1.000
_cell.length_c   1.000
_cell.angle_alpha   90.00
_cell.angle_beta   90.00
_cell.angle_gamma   90.00
#
_symmetry.space_group_name_H-M   'P 1'
#
loop_
_entity.id
_entity.type
_entity.pdbx_description
1 polymer ?
#
loop_
_entity_poly.entity_id
_entity_poly.type
_entity_poly.pdbx_seq_one_letter_code
_entity_poly.pdbx_strand_id
1 'polypeptide(L)'
;MNPYLARVLSLPELFDVSNVEEAKEMAERVRKDPLSVPLRFYGIEPKSVNEVVAVTDGPEGPNAAPVGLRTFEETPEVHLYPGSKTYANVLDSKMLTVCVVDPITLARTLLEDVELEEVEEDVKVVEDTRAFVVFEVFDVEEGEPAVFKLTPVHAGLLHPRPRAVVRAEGALVDALVELTRVHLDPGHAERCEERLRVVERTTRDPRYLGIVEAVREVLSGGQTGEDTGSRVR
;
A
#
# COMPACT_ATOMS: atom_id res chain seq x y z
N MET A 1 20.77 -13.25 -1.31
CA MET A 1 20.38 -13.61 0.07
C MET A 1 18.89 -13.93 0.03
N ASN A 2 18.46 -15.08 0.56
CA ASN A 2 17.03 -15.45 0.60
C ASN A 2 16.25 -14.34 1.35
N PRO A 3 15.22 -13.71 0.74
CA PRO A 3 14.48 -12.63 1.38
C PRO A 3 13.83 -13.08 2.70
N TYR A 4 13.32 -14.31 2.77
CA TYR A 4 12.76 -14.86 4.01
C TYR A 4 13.80 -14.93 5.13
N LEU A 5 15.02 -15.38 4.82
CA LEU A 5 16.11 -15.44 5.81
C LEU A 5 16.50 -14.05 6.32
N ALA A 6 16.67 -13.08 5.41
CA ALA A 6 17.01 -11.72 5.81
C ALA A 6 15.92 -11.10 6.70
N ARG A 7 14.64 -11.39 6.43
CA ARG A 7 13.53 -10.90 7.25
C ARG A 7 13.45 -11.59 8.62
N VAL A 8 13.60 -12.91 8.68
CA VAL A 8 13.65 -13.66 9.94
C VAL A 8 14.76 -13.14 10.84
N LEU A 9 15.96 -12.93 10.28
CA LEU A 9 17.10 -12.37 11.02
C LEU A 9 16.87 -10.91 11.46
N SER A 10 15.99 -10.16 10.79
CA SER A 10 15.66 -8.78 11.18
C SER A 10 14.60 -8.70 12.28
N LEU A 11 13.89 -9.80 12.56
CA LEU A 11 12.81 -9.90 13.55
C LEU A 11 12.90 -11.22 14.33
N PRO A 12 14.05 -11.57 14.93
CA PRO A 12 14.24 -12.87 15.56
C PRO A 12 13.22 -13.16 16.68
N GLU A 13 12.76 -12.11 17.37
CA GLU A 13 11.73 -12.17 18.42
C GLU A 13 10.36 -12.59 17.91
N LEU A 14 10.05 -12.43 16.62
CA LEU A 14 8.82 -12.94 16.02
C LEU A 14 8.85 -14.47 15.88
N PHE A 15 10.04 -15.06 15.83
CA PHE A 15 10.24 -16.45 15.46
C PHE A 15 10.81 -17.33 16.56
N ASP A 16 11.17 -16.73 17.71
CA ASP A 16 11.87 -17.40 18.81
C ASP A 16 13.12 -18.14 18.33
N VAL A 17 13.85 -17.54 17.38
CA VAL A 17 15.10 -18.08 16.84
C VAL A 17 16.28 -17.44 17.55
N SER A 18 17.22 -18.28 17.98
CA SER A 18 18.39 -17.89 18.78
C SER A 18 19.69 -17.88 17.98
N ASN A 19 19.70 -18.57 16.83
CA ASN A 19 20.87 -18.71 15.98
C ASN A 19 20.52 -18.74 14.48
N VAL A 20 21.55 -18.71 13.63
CA VAL A 20 21.41 -18.60 12.17
C VAL A 20 20.83 -19.87 11.55
N GLU A 21 21.14 -21.04 12.10
CA GLU A 21 20.62 -22.32 11.63
C GLU A 21 19.10 -22.42 11.85
N GLU A 22 18.63 -22.08 13.05
CA GLU A 22 17.19 -21.96 13.35
C GLU A 22 16.49 -20.93 12.45
N ALA A 23 17.15 -19.79 12.19
CA ALA A 23 16.61 -18.77 11.28
C ALA A 23 16.50 -19.27 9.83
N LYS A 24 17.44 -20.12 9.36
CA LYS A 24 17.37 -20.76 8.04
C LYS A 24 16.21 -21.75 7.96
N GLU A 25 16.05 -22.59 8.97
CA GLU A 25 14.93 -23.54 9.04
C GLU A 25 13.58 -22.83 9.06
N MET A 26 13.47 -21.77 9.86
CA MET A 26 12.30 -20.90 9.87
C MET A 26 12.03 -20.30 8.49
N ALA A 27 13.03 -19.70 7.85
CA ALA A 27 12.89 -19.08 6.55
C ALA A 27 12.39 -20.06 5.48
N GLU A 28 12.89 -21.30 5.48
CA GLU A 28 12.41 -22.35 4.57
C GLU A 28 10.98 -22.81 4.91
N ARG A 29 10.59 -22.80 6.18
CA ARG A 29 9.20 -23.07 6.58
C ARG A 29 8.26 -21.97 6.08
N VAL A 30 8.59 -20.70 6.30
CA VAL A 30 7.79 -19.57 5.80
C VAL A 30 7.72 -19.58 4.28
N ARG A 31 8.81 -19.93 3.59
CA ARG A 31 8.79 -20.05 2.13
C ARG A 31 7.84 -21.13 1.63
N LYS A 32 7.70 -22.25 2.35
CA LYS A 32 6.80 -23.36 1.98
C LYS A 32 5.33 -23.08 2.32
N ASP A 33 5.10 -22.37 3.41
CA ASP A 33 3.78 -21.96 3.87
C ASP A 33 3.83 -20.49 4.31
N PRO A 34 3.67 -19.54 3.37
CA PRO A 34 3.77 -18.12 3.64
C PRO A 34 2.73 -17.61 4.66
N LEU A 35 1.61 -18.31 4.82
CA LEU A 35 0.56 -17.92 5.75
C LEU A 35 0.73 -18.53 7.14
N SER A 36 1.74 -19.39 7.35
CA SER A 36 2.09 -19.92 8.68
C SER A 36 2.62 -18.86 9.67
N VAL A 37 2.79 -17.61 9.22
CA VAL A 37 3.33 -16.50 10.01
C VAL A 37 2.38 -15.32 10.07
N PRO A 38 2.46 -14.47 11.12
CA PRO A 38 1.60 -13.29 11.21
C PRO A 38 1.87 -12.28 10.09
N LEU A 39 0.84 -11.54 9.69
CA LEU A 39 0.92 -10.52 8.62
C LEU A 39 1.98 -9.43 8.88
N ARG A 40 2.32 -9.15 10.14
CA ARG A 40 3.42 -8.22 10.50
C ARG A 40 4.76 -8.62 9.90
N PHE A 41 4.97 -9.91 9.62
CA PHE A 41 6.15 -10.38 8.90
C PHE A 41 6.27 -9.71 7.52
N TYR A 42 5.15 -9.56 6.82
CA TYR A 42 5.03 -8.91 5.52
C TYR A 42 4.95 -7.38 5.62
N GLY A 43 4.99 -6.81 6.82
CA GLY A 43 4.95 -5.36 7.04
C GLY A 43 3.55 -4.79 7.26
N ILE A 44 2.55 -5.64 7.49
CA ILE A 44 1.19 -5.23 7.85
C ILE A 44 1.06 -5.24 9.38
N GLU A 45 1.02 -4.06 9.99
CA GLU A 45 0.96 -3.90 11.44
C GLU A 45 -0.48 -4.17 11.94
N PRO A 46 -0.68 -4.98 13.01
CA PRO A 46 -1.97 -5.12 13.67
C PRO A 46 -2.44 -3.81 14.33
N LYS A 47 -3.75 -3.72 14.61
CA LYS A 47 -4.38 -2.59 15.32
C LYS A 47 -4.11 -1.23 14.66
N SER A 48 -4.02 -1.22 13.33
CA SER A 48 -3.58 -0.06 12.57
C SER A 48 -4.38 0.09 11.26
N VAL A 49 -4.29 1.28 10.66
CA VAL A 49 -4.53 1.44 9.22
C VAL A 49 -3.16 1.40 8.54
N ASN A 50 -2.99 0.47 7.61
CA ASN A 50 -1.78 0.30 6.84
C ASN A 50 -1.99 0.91 5.46
N GLU A 51 -1.26 1.98 5.15
CA GLU A 51 -1.29 2.59 3.81
C GLU A 51 -0.52 1.70 2.84
N VAL A 52 -1.25 1.10 1.91
CA VAL A 52 -0.75 0.11 0.95
C VAL A 52 -1.26 0.42 -0.45
N VAL A 53 -0.76 -0.28 -1.45
CA VAL A 53 -1.33 -0.26 -2.79
C VAL A 53 -2.14 -1.54 -2.98
N ALA A 54 -3.42 -1.41 -3.35
CA ALA A 54 -4.24 -2.53 -3.76
C ALA A 54 -4.13 -2.70 -5.28
N VAL A 55 -3.67 -3.87 -5.72
CA VAL A 55 -3.72 -4.33 -7.10
C VAL A 55 -4.93 -5.25 -7.26
N THR A 56 -5.75 -4.97 -8.26
CA THR A 56 -7.03 -5.65 -8.47
C THR A 56 -7.22 -5.93 -9.95
N ASP A 57 -7.89 -7.03 -10.28
CA ASP A 57 -8.27 -7.39 -11.64
C ASP A 57 -9.79 -7.35 -11.78
N GLY A 58 -10.27 -6.95 -12.97
CA GLY A 58 -11.68 -6.95 -13.28
C GLY A 58 -11.94 -6.84 -14.77
N PRO A 59 -13.21 -6.70 -15.20
CA PRO A 59 -13.61 -6.74 -16.60
C PRO A 59 -12.97 -5.66 -17.47
N GLU A 60 -12.66 -4.50 -16.89
CA GLU A 60 -11.98 -3.37 -17.55
C GLU A 60 -10.45 -3.43 -17.40
N GLY A 61 -9.93 -4.59 -17.03
CA GLY A 61 -8.52 -4.84 -16.81
C GLY A 61 -8.02 -4.47 -15.41
N PRO A 62 -6.72 -4.67 -15.17
CA PRO A 62 -6.13 -4.44 -13.87
C PRO A 62 -6.19 -2.97 -13.43
N ASN A 63 -6.05 -2.76 -12.13
CA ASN A 63 -5.95 -1.45 -11.49
C ASN A 63 -5.01 -1.51 -10.27
N ALA A 64 -4.26 -0.44 -10.04
CA ALA A 64 -3.51 -0.23 -8.79
C ALA A 64 -3.93 1.10 -8.17
N ALA A 65 -4.27 1.10 -6.88
CA ALA A 65 -4.62 2.32 -6.16
C ALA A 65 -4.19 2.25 -4.68
N PRO A 66 -3.83 3.40 -4.07
CA PRO A 66 -3.66 3.48 -2.62
C PRO A 66 -4.94 3.09 -1.88
N VAL A 67 -4.82 2.24 -0.86
CA VAL A 67 -5.92 1.83 0.02
C VAL A 67 -5.42 1.73 1.45
N GLY A 68 -6.25 2.15 2.40
CA GLY A 68 -6.02 1.88 3.82
C GLY A 68 -6.49 0.48 4.21
N LEU A 69 -5.56 -0.45 4.44
CA LEU A 69 -5.84 -1.78 4.98
C LEU A 69 -5.96 -1.71 6.51
N ARG A 70 -7.16 -1.93 7.04
CA ARG A 70 -7.46 -1.85 8.47
C ARG A 70 -7.28 -3.22 9.11
N THR A 71 -6.61 -3.26 10.25
CA THR A 71 -6.30 -4.49 11.01
C THR A 71 -6.69 -4.35 12.48
N PHE A 72 -7.74 -3.57 12.76
CA PHE A 72 -8.20 -3.29 14.13
C PHE A 72 -8.85 -4.50 14.81
N GLU A 73 -9.65 -5.24 14.04
CA GLU A 73 -10.37 -6.43 14.49
C GLU A 73 -9.60 -7.71 14.10
N GLU A 74 -10.21 -8.87 14.38
CA GLU A 74 -9.63 -10.17 14.04
C GLU A 74 -9.41 -10.36 12.54
N THR A 75 -10.26 -9.75 11.72
CA THR A 75 -10.22 -9.87 10.25
C THR A 75 -9.81 -8.54 9.61
N PRO A 76 -8.80 -8.54 8.72
CA PRO A 76 -8.47 -7.35 7.95
C PRO A 76 -9.64 -6.88 7.09
N GLU A 77 -9.75 -5.58 6.88
CA GLU A 77 -10.78 -5.00 6.03
C GLU A 77 -10.27 -3.80 5.23
N VAL A 78 -10.89 -3.56 4.08
CA VAL A 78 -10.69 -2.34 3.28
C VAL A 78 -12.02 -1.63 3.09
N HIS A 79 -11.96 -0.31 3.07
CA HIS A 79 -13.14 0.54 2.85
C HIS A 79 -13.01 1.15 1.46
N LEU A 80 -13.87 0.74 0.55
CA LEU A 80 -13.80 1.14 -0.86
C LEU A 80 -15.02 2.00 -1.21
N TYR A 81 -14.78 3.14 -1.87
CA TYR A 81 -15.85 4.01 -2.31
C TYR A 81 -16.51 3.45 -3.58
N PRO A 82 -17.85 3.31 -3.61
CA PRO A 82 -18.58 2.98 -4.82
C PRO A 82 -18.22 3.93 -5.97
N GLY A 83 -18.05 3.37 -7.16
CA GLY A 83 -17.64 4.11 -8.36
C GLY A 83 -16.13 4.18 -8.62
N SER A 84 -15.29 3.78 -7.65
CA SER A 84 -13.86 3.55 -7.91
C SER A 84 -13.63 2.27 -8.72
N LYS A 85 -12.57 2.23 -9.54
CA LYS A 85 -12.19 1.02 -10.29
C LYS A 85 -11.83 -0.13 -9.35
N THR A 86 -11.14 0.17 -8.25
CA THR A 86 -10.83 -0.81 -7.19
C THR A 86 -12.10 -1.45 -6.62
N TYR A 87 -13.13 -0.66 -6.31
CA TYR A 87 -14.42 -1.19 -5.84
C TYR A 87 -15.04 -2.15 -6.87
N ALA A 88 -15.13 -1.75 -8.14
CA ALA A 88 -15.73 -2.55 -9.19
C ALA A 88 -14.97 -3.88 -9.40
N ASN A 89 -13.64 -3.82 -9.44
CA ASN A 89 -12.79 -5.00 -9.62
C ASN A 89 -12.91 -5.98 -8.44
N VAL A 90 -12.89 -5.48 -7.20
CA VAL A 90 -13.00 -6.33 -6.00
C VAL A 90 -14.40 -6.92 -5.87
N LEU A 91 -15.44 -6.18 -6.25
CA LEU A 91 -16.80 -6.69 -6.23
C LEU A 91 -17.00 -7.85 -7.22
N ASP A 92 -16.35 -7.80 -8.38
CA ASP A 92 -16.39 -8.82 -9.43
C ASP A 92 -15.52 -10.04 -9.10
N SER A 93 -14.21 -9.81 -8.90
CA SER A 93 -13.22 -10.88 -8.72
C SER A 93 -13.22 -11.52 -7.33
N LYS A 94 -13.72 -10.80 -6.31
CA LYS A 94 -13.57 -11.13 -4.87
C LYS A 94 -12.13 -11.25 -4.40
N MET A 95 -11.18 -10.68 -5.15
CA MET A 95 -9.76 -10.79 -4.89
C MET A 95 -9.09 -9.41 -4.90
N LEU A 96 -8.09 -9.23 -4.04
CA LEU A 96 -7.14 -8.13 -4.17
C LEU A 96 -5.75 -8.56 -3.70
N THR A 97 -4.73 -8.02 -4.35
CA THR A 97 -3.35 -8.15 -3.90
C THR A 97 -2.94 -6.86 -3.22
N VAL A 98 -2.62 -6.93 -1.94
CA VAL A 98 -2.08 -5.81 -1.18
C VAL A 98 -0.56 -5.80 -1.33
N CYS A 99 -0.03 -4.72 -1.88
CA CYS A 99 1.40 -4.48 -2.05
C CYS A 99 1.92 -3.53 -0.96
N VAL A 100 2.92 -3.98 -0.21
CA VAL A 100 3.67 -3.14 0.73
C VAL A 100 4.79 -2.45 -0.02
N VAL A 101 4.65 -1.15 -0.19
CA VAL A 101 5.53 -0.31 -1.02
C VAL A 101 6.15 0.82 -0.21
N ASP A 102 7.01 1.62 -0.85
CA ASP A 102 7.50 2.85 -0.25
C ASP A 102 6.60 4.07 -0.57
N PRO A 103 6.75 5.20 0.15
CA PRO A 103 5.89 6.36 -0.06
C PRO A 103 6.01 7.00 -1.45
N ILE A 104 7.12 6.82 -2.17
CA ILE A 104 7.24 7.32 -3.54
C ILE A 104 6.33 6.50 -4.45
N THR A 105 6.39 5.18 -4.34
CA THR A 105 5.57 4.26 -5.14
C THR A 105 4.09 4.49 -4.85
N LEU A 106 3.73 4.66 -3.57
CA LEU A 106 2.37 5.04 -3.16
C LEU A 106 1.93 6.36 -3.82
N ALA A 107 2.80 7.38 -3.84
CA ALA A 107 2.49 8.65 -4.51
C ALA A 107 2.29 8.48 -6.01
N ARG A 108 3.15 7.71 -6.68
CA ARG A 108 3.05 7.45 -8.13
C ARG A 108 1.72 6.81 -8.47
N THR A 109 1.29 5.79 -7.71
CA THR A 109 -0.01 5.13 -7.92
C THR A 109 -1.22 6.06 -7.77
N LEU A 110 -1.07 7.22 -7.12
CA LEU A 110 -2.12 8.22 -7.02
C LEU A 110 -2.08 9.24 -8.18
N LEU A 111 -0.90 9.49 -8.74
CA LEU A 111 -0.66 10.59 -9.68
C LEU A 111 -0.66 10.12 -11.15
N GLU A 112 -0.29 8.86 -11.38
CA GLU A 112 -0.12 8.28 -12.71
C GLU A 112 -0.50 6.79 -12.71
N ASP A 113 -0.80 6.26 -13.90
CA ASP A 113 -0.91 4.82 -14.08
C ASP A 113 0.48 4.19 -13.89
N VAL A 114 0.53 3.13 -13.08
CA VAL A 114 1.77 2.40 -12.81
C VAL A 114 1.80 1.06 -13.56
N GLU A 115 3.00 0.63 -13.92
CA GLU A 115 3.19 -0.71 -14.48
C GLU A 115 3.01 -1.79 -13.42
N LEU A 116 2.42 -2.91 -13.84
CA LEU A 116 2.23 -4.09 -13.01
C LEU A 116 3.17 -5.20 -13.46
N GLU A 117 3.77 -5.86 -12.48
CA GLU A 117 4.65 -7.00 -12.67
C GLU A 117 3.95 -8.27 -12.18
N GLU A 118 4.05 -9.34 -12.96
CA GLU A 118 3.62 -10.67 -12.53
C GLU A 118 4.79 -11.36 -11.83
N VAL A 119 4.67 -11.55 -10.51
CA VAL A 119 5.74 -12.14 -9.68
C VAL A 119 5.58 -13.64 -9.50
N GLU A 120 4.36 -14.12 -9.60
CA GLU A 120 3.95 -15.53 -9.58
C GLU A 120 2.72 -15.69 -10.47
N GLU A 121 2.38 -16.92 -10.86
CA GLU A 121 1.18 -17.21 -11.67
C GLU A 121 -0.06 -16.57 -11.03
N ASP A 122 -0.73 -15.72 -11.80
CA ASP A 122 -1.92 -14.95 -11.37
C ASP A 122 -1.69 -13.94 -10.22
N VAL A 123 -0.43 -13.63 -9.87
CA VAL A 123 -0.10 -12.62 -8.84
C VAL A 123 0.58 -11.41 -9.47
N LYS A 124 -0.20 -10.32 -9.58
CA LYS A 124 0.28 -9.02 -10.03
C LYS A 124 0.59 -8.12 -8.84
N VAL A 125 1.72 -7.41 -8.94
CA VAL A 125 2.14 -6.39 -7.97
C VAL A 125 2.60 -5.13 -8.71
N VAL A 126 2.68 -4.01 -8.02
CA VAL A 126 3.34 -2.81 -8.57
C VAL A 126 4.86 -2.95 -8.47
N GLU A 127 5.58 -2.25 -9.35
CA GLU A 127 7.05 -2.10 -9.27
C GLU A 127 7.46 -1.69 -7.83
N ASP A 128 8.65 -2.14 -7.39
CA ASP A 128 9.22 -1.86 -6.06
C ASP A 128 8.42 -2.41 -4.86
N THR A 129 7.46 -3.32 -5.11
CA THR A 129 6.78 -4.06 -4.04
C THR A 129 7.79 -4.82 -3.17
N ARG A 130 7.71 -4.62 -1.85
CA ARG A 130 8.61 -5.27 -0.87
C ARG A 130 8.05 -6.61 -0.41
N ALA A 131 6.76 -6.65 -0.21
CA ALA A 131 5.98 -7.82 0.16
C ALA A 131 4.58 -7.66 -0.39
N PHE A 132 3.91 -8.78 -0.63
CA PHE A 132 2.50 -8.78 -1.01
C PHE A 132 1.73 -9.78 -0.18
N VAL A 133 0.42 -9.53 -0.04
CA VAL A 133 -0.55 -10.48 0.50
C VAL A 133 -1.77 -10.46 -0.41
N VAL A 134 -2.13 -11.64 -0.93
CA VAL A 134 -3.36 -11.83 -1.69
C VAL A 134 -4.48 -12.13 -0.70
N PHE A 135 -5.56 -11.36 -0.83
CA PHE A 135 -6.75 -11.50 -0.01
C PHE A 135 -7.94 -11.92 -0.85
N GLU A 136 -8.72 -12.84 -0.30
CA GLU A 136 -10.07 -13.16 -0.74
C GLU A 136 -11.08 -12.39 0.11
N VAL A 137 -12.12 -11.83 -0.52
CA VAL A 137 -13.25 -11.19 0.14
C VAL A 137 -14.25 -12.26 0.56
N PHE A 138 -14.51 -12.37 1.86
CA PHE A 138 -15.49 -13.32 2.39
C PHE A 138 -16.82 -12.67 2.80
N ASP A 139 -16.84 -11.34 2.99
CA ASP A 139 -18.03 -10.60 3.39
C ASP A 139 -17.96 -9.15 2.87
N VAL A 140 -19.12 -8.58 2.56
CA VAL A 140 -19.26 -7.20 2.07
C VAL A 140 -20.41 -6.53 2.80
N GLU A 141 -20.12 -5.44 3.49
CA GLU A 141 -21.13 -4.57 4.08
C GLU A 141 -21.34 -3.35 3.17
N GLU A 142 -22.55 -3.21 2.63
CA GLU A 142 -22.89 -2.09 1.75
C GLU A 142 -22.87 -0.76 2.50
N GLY A 143 -22.39 0.30 1.83
CA GLY A 143 -22.26 1.64 2.39
C GLY A 143 -21.50 2.58 1.47
N GLU A 144 -21.25 3.80 1.95
CA GLU A 144 -20.42 4.81 1.27
C GLU A 144 -19.44 5.42 2.30
N PRO A 145 -18.26 4.79 2.51
CA PRO A 145 -17.70 3.66 1.77
C PRO A 145 -18.30 2.29 2.17
N ALA A 146 -18.18 1.31 1.27
CA ALA A 146 -18.52 -0.09 1.54
C ALA A 146 -17.34 -0.81 2.22
N VAL A 147 -17.63 -1.75 3.12
CA VAL A 147 -16.64 -2.49 3.89
C VAL A 147 -16.45 -3.88 3.32
N PHE A 148 -15.23 -4.23 2.94
CA PHE A 148 -14.87 -5.55 2.41
C PHE A 148 -14.00 -6.26 3.45
N LYS A 149 -14.49 -7.37 4.00
CA LYS A 149 -13.74 -8.18 4.97
C LYS A 149 -12.94 -9.26 4.26
N LEU A 150 -11.70 -9.42 4.70
CA LEU A 150 -10.66 -10.10 3.95
C LEU A 150 -10.09 -11.30 4.71
N THR A 151 -9.79 -12.37 3.98
CA THR A 151 -8.98 -13.49 4.47
C THR A 151 -7.72 -13.62 3.61
N PRO A 152 -6.51 -13.69 4.21
CA PRO A 152 -5.30 -13.89 3.43
C PRO A 152 -5.30 -15.31 2.85
N VAL A 153 -5.03 -15.43 1.54
CA VAL A 153 -4.99 -16.72 0.83
C VAL A 153 -3.63 -17.01 0.21
N HIS A 154 -2.80 -15.98 0.02
CA HIS A 154 -1.40 -16.14 -0.37
C HIS A 154 -0.56 -14.96 0.09
N ALA A 155 0.76 -15.12 0.16
CA ALA A 155 1.67 -14.04 0.50
C ALA A 155 3.09 -14.30 -0.02
N GLY A 156 3.83 -13.23 -0.28
CA GLY A 156 5.21 -13.31 -0.74
C GLY A 156 6.06 -12.18 -0.20
N LEU A 157 7.34 -12.49 0.03
CA LEU A 157 8.33 -11.51 0.43
C LEU A 157 9.36 -11.35 -0.68
N LEU A 158 9.33 -10.19 -1.35
CA LEU A 158 10.22 -9.89 -2.46
C LEU A 158 11.53 -9.29 -1.96
N HIS A 159 11.44 -8.24 -1.14
CA HIS A 159 12.60 -7.44 -0.73
C HIS A 159 12.52 -6.97 0.73
N PRO A 160 13.17 -7.68 1.68
CA PRO A 160 13.35 -7.16 3.02
C PRO A 160 14.46 -6.11 3.02
N ARG A 161 14.13 -4.88 3.41
CA ARG A 161 15.16 -3.86 3.69
C ARG A 161 14.90 -3.24 5.05
N PRO A 162 15.77 -3.44 6.06
CA PRO A 162 15.76 -2.59 7.23
C PRO A 162 16.05 -1.16 6.79
N ARG A 163 15.26 -0.20 7.29
CA ARG A 163 15.42 1.22 6.97
C ARG A 163 15.20 2.07 8.22
N ALA A 164 16.01 3.11 8.38
CA ALA A 164 15.80 4.11 9.42
C ALA A 164 14.54 4.94 9.11
N VAL A 165 13.91 5.48 10.17
CA VAL A 165 12.76 6.38 10.01
C VAL A 165 13.19 7.69 9.34
N VAL A 166 12.53 8.05 8.24
CA VAL A 166 12.78 9.30 7.51
C VAL A 166 11.55 10.20 7.60
N ARG A 167 11.71 11.42 8.14
CA ARG A 167 10.58 12.35 8.34
C ARG A 167 9.84 12.73 7.05
N ALA A 168 10.55 12.77 5.93
CA ALA A 168 9.97 13.05 4.62
C ALA A 168 8.94 11.99 4.21
N GLU A 169 9.11 10.73 4.62
CA GLU A 169 8.21 9.62 4.26
C GLU A 169 6.83 9.81 4.87
N GLY A 170 6.77 9.96 6.20
CA GLY A 170 5.50 10.19 6.90
C GLY A 170 4.83 11.48 6.45
N ALA A 171 5.60 12.55 6.24
CA ALA A 171 5.06 13.80 5.73
C ALA A 171 4.49 13.67 4.30
N LEU A 172 5.12 12.89 3.43
CA LEU A 172 4.60 12.65 2.09
C LEU A 172 3.28 11.87 2.15
N VAL A 173 3.23 10.78 2.92
CA VAL A 173 1.98 10.00 3.09
C VAL A 173 0.86 10.90 3.59
N ASP A 174 1.10 11.71 4.63
CA ASP A 174 0.11 12.67 5.14
C ASP A 174 -0.32 13.66 4.03
N ALA A 175 0.61 14.16 3.22
CA ALA A 175 0.29 15.07 2.11
C ALA A 175 -0.62 14.42 1.06
N LEU A 176 -0.39 13.14 0.73
CA LEU A 176 -1.22 12.41 -0.23
C LEU A 176 -2.64 12.19 0.30
N VAL A 177 -2.79 11.90 1.60
CA VAL A 177 -4.11 11.81 2.24
C VAL A 177 -4.84 13.15 2.17
N GLU A 178 -4.16 14.27 2.43
CA GLU A 178 -4.75 15.60 2.28
C GLU A 178 -5.13 15.88 0.81
N LEU A 179 -4.27 15.52 -0.14
CA LEU A 179 -4.51 15.71 -1.57
C LEU A 179 -5.81 15.05 -2.05
N THR A 180 -6.05 13.80 -1.64
CA THR A 180 -7.28 13.07 -2.02
C THR A 180 -8.56 13.73 -1.51
N ARG A 181 -8.47 14.61 -0.50
CA ARG A 181 -9.62 15.25 0.17
C ARG A 181 -9.82 16.72 -0.21
N VAL A 182 -8.99 17.29 -1.09
CA VAL A 182 -9.11 18.70 -1.51
C VAL A 182 -10.49 19.02 -2.09
N HIS A 183 -11.12 18.06 -2.77
CA HIS A 183 -12.46 18.22 -3.32
C HIS A 183 -13.58 18.29 -2.26
N LEU A 184 -13.29 17.90 -1.00
CA LEU A 184 -14.24 17.92 0.12
C LEU A 184 -14.18 19.24 0.90
N ASP A 185 -12.97 19.73 1.17
CA ASP A 185 -12.71 20.98 1.88
C ASP A 185 -11.43 21.64 1.34
N PRO A 186 -11.48 22.90 0.85
CA PRO A 186 -10.30 23.64 0.40
C PRO A 186 -9.17 23.74 1.43
N GLY A 187 -9.47 23.65 2.73
CA GLY A 187 -8.48 23.63 3.79
C GLY A 187 -7.49 22.45 3.71
N HIS A 188 -7.86 21.37 3.02
CA HIS A 188 -6.95 20.24 2.76
C HIS A 188 -5.76 20.67 1.87
N ALA A 189 -5.93 21.64 0.98
CA ALA A 189 -4.82 22.12 0.13
C ALA A 189 -3.71 22.80 0.95
N GLU A 190 -4.09 23.61 1.94
CA GLU A 190 -3.13 24.26 2.84
C GLU A 190 -2.38 23.23 3.69
N ARG A 191 -3.11 22.26 4.28
CA ARG A 191 -2.50 21.17 5.06
C ARG A 191 -1.57 20.31 4.20
N CYS A 192 -1.95 20.00 2.96
CA CYS A 192 -1.09 19.30 2.01
C CYS A 192 0.23 20.06 1.82
N GLU A 193 0.18 21.35 1.51
CA GLU A 193 1.36 22.20 1.30
C GLU A 193 2.26 22.29 2.54
N GLU A 194 1.67 22.37 3.75
CA GLU A 194 2.45 22.33 5.00
C GLU A 194 3.27 21.05 5.15
N ARG A 195 2.70 19.90 4.74
CA ARG A 195 3.38 18.61 4.77
C ARG A 195 4.47 18.51 3.70
N LEU A 196 4.23 19.01 2.49
CA LEU A 196 5.25 19.08 1.44
C LEU A 196 6.48 19.90 1.88
N ARG A 197 6.29 21.00 2.63
CA ARG A 197 7.41 21.76 3.22
C ARG A 197 8.24 20.94 4.24
N VAL A 198 7.66 19.93 4.89
CA VAL A 198 8.43 19.01 5.74
C VAL A 198 9.28 18.09 4.88
N VAL A 199 8.74 17.57 3.77
CA VAL A 199 9.48 16.74 2.80
C VAL A 199 10.72 17.51 2.33
N GLU A 200 10.55 18.70 1.78
CA GLU A 200 11.64 19.54 1.24
C GLU A 200 12.72 19.91 2.26
N ARG A 201 12.37 20.01 3.54
CA ARG A 201 13.32 20.30 4.62
C ARG A 201 14.11 19.07 5.07
N THR A 202 13.60 17.87 4.83
CA THR A 202 14.11 16.64 5.44
C THR A 202 14.69 15.63 4.44
N THR A 203 14.58 15.91 3.14
CA THR A 203 15.26 15.13 2.10
C THR A 203 15.86 16.02 1.00
N ARG A 204 16.86 15.46 0.30
CA ARG A 204 17.44 15.99 -0.94
C ARG A 204 17.34 14.98 -2.09
N ASP A 205 16.64 13.87 -1.87
CA ASP A 205 16.41 12.85 -2.88
C ASP A 205 15.52 13.43 -4.00
N PRO A 206 16.01 13.49 -5.25
CA PRO A 206 15.27 14.11 -6.35
C PRO A 206 13.93 13.43 -6.63
N ARG A 207 13.76 12.14 -6.28
CA ARG A 207 12.48 11.44 -6.47
C ARG A 207 11.39 12.01 -5.59
N TYR A 208 11.70 12.32 -4.33
CA TYR A 208 10.74 12.97 -3.43
C TYR A 208 10.40 14.38 -3.89
N LEU A 209 11.41 15.13 -4.35
CA LEU A 209 11.21 16.51 -4.82
C LEU A 209 10.37 16.54 -6.10
N GLY A 210 10.57 15.60 -7.02
CA GLY A 210 9.71 15.45 -8.20
C GLY A 210 8.25 15.15 -7.84
N ILE A 211 8.01 14.30 -6.83
CA ILE A 211 6.64 14.07 -6.33
C ILE A 211 6.05 15.34 -5.71
N VAL A 212 6.83 16.12 -4.95
CA VAL A 212 6.36 17.41 -4.41
C VAL A 212 5.92 18.36 -5.53
N GLU A 213 6.69 18.45 -6.60
CA GLU A 213 6.35 19.26 -7.78
C GLU A 213 5.06 18.76 -8.43
N ALA A 214 4.95 17.46 -8.71
CA ALA A 214 3.75 16.87 -9.29
C ALA A 214 2.49 17.09 -8.43
N VAL A 215 2.58 16.95 -7.10
CA VAL A 215 1.46 17.22 -6.19
C VAL A 215 1.03 18.69 -6.27
N ARG A 216 1.98 19.63 -6.34
CA ARG A 216 1.66 21.06 -6.48
C ARG A 216 1.04 21.39 -7.84
N GLU A 217 1.44 20.70 -8.90
CA GLU A 217 0.77 20.81 -10.20
C GLU A 217 -0.70 20.37 -10.11
N VAL A 218 -1.00 19.27 -9.42
CA VAL A 218 -2.39 18.84 -9.17
C VAL A 218 -3.16 19.88 -8.35
N LEU A 219 -2.57 20.42 -7.27
CA LEU A 219 -3.21 21.43 -6.43
C LEU A 219 -3.50 22.74 -7.18
N SER A 220 -2.62 23.14 -8.11
CA SER A 220 -2.80 24.36 -8.91
C SER A 220 -3.71 24.16 -10.12
N GLY A 221 -3.64 23.00 -10.78
CA GLY A 221 -4.53 22.61 -11.89
C GLY A 221 -5.99 22.42 -11.45
N GLY A 222 -6.23 22.06 -10.19
CA GLY A 222 -7.58 22.02 -9.60
C GLY A 222 -8.27 23.38 -9.48
N GLN A 223 -7.57 24.51 -9.70
CA GLN A 223 -8.17 25.85 -9.75
C GLN A 223 -8.66 26.24 -11.16
N THR A 224 -8.30 25.49 -12.20
CA THR A 224 -8.72 25.71 -13.59
C THR A 224 -9.69 24.62 -14.07
N GLY A 225 -10.87 24.53 -13.46
CA GLY A 225 -12.15 24.16 -14.09
C GLY A 225 -12.27 22.95 -15.04
N GLU A 226 -11.34 22.01 -15.11
CA GLU A 226 -11.45 20.79 -15.93
C GLU A 226 -11.29 19.52 -15.07
N ASP A 227 -12.44 18.88 -14.87
CA ASP A 227 -12.70 17.48 -14.51
C ASP A 227 -11.52 16.62 -14.00
N THR A 228 -11.06 16.87 -12.77
CA THR A 228 -10.15 15.98 -12.03
C THR A 228 -10.87 14.85 -11.30
N GLY A 229 -12.20 14.75 -11.43
CA GLY A 229 -13.03 13.78 -10.74
C GLY A 229 -12.74 12.30 -11.06
N SER A 230 -11.98 12.03 -12.13
CA SER A 230 -11.59 10.68 -12.54
C SER A 230 -10.19 10.25 -12.05
N ARG A 231 -9.31 11.17 -11.64
CA ARG A 231 -7.91 10.83 -11.27
C ARG A 231 -7.71 10.59 -9.77
N VAL A 232 -8.69 10.95 -8.95
CA VAL A 232 -8.59 10.92 -7.47
C VAL A 232 -9.73 10.10 -6.85
N ARG A 233 -10.51 9.38 -7.66
CA ARG A 233 -11.61 8.50 -7.21
C ARG A 233 -11.28 7.04 -7.44
#